data_AF-A0A2S8VJK4-F1
#
_entry.id   AF-A0A2S8VJK4-F1
#
_cell.length_a   1.000
_cell.length_b   1.000
_cell.length_c   1.000
_cell.angle_alpha   90.00
_cell.angle_beta   90.00
_cell.angle_gamma   90.00
#
_symmetry.space_group_name_H-M   'P 1'
#
loop_
_entity.id
_entity.type
_entity.pdbx_description
1 polymer ?
#
loop_
_entity_poly.entity_id
_entity_poly.type
_entity_poly.pdbx_seq_one_letter_code
_entity_poly.pdbx_strand_id
1 'polypeptide(L)'
;MTDTPDPAAVSSPAVKAAVLSEALPYIRRFHGKTIVVKYGGNAMTEERLQRSFAHDVVLLKLVGLNPVVVHGGGPQIDDALRRIGKQGTFIQGMRVTDAETMEVVEWVLGGQVQQDIVMMINEVGGKAVGLTGKDGGLIQAQKKLMANKDNPDEPIDIGFVGDITLVEPAVVKALQDDQFIPVISPIGYGEDGTAYNINADVVAGKMAEVLGAEKLLMLTNTPGVLDKAGKLLRSLSAQTIDELFADGTISGGMLPKISSALDAAKNGVNSVHIVDGRVPHCLLLEILTDQGVGTMISSH
;
A
#
# COMPACT_ATOMS: atom_id res chain seq x y z
N MET A 1 -37.44 -7.92 17.95
CA MET A 1 -36.11 -7.45 18.38
C MET A 1 -35.29 -8.70 18.65
N THR A 2 -34.54 -9.14 17.65
CA THR A 2 -33.64 -10.28 17.76
C THR A 2 -32.28 -9.71 18.15
N ASP A 3 -31.91 -9.85 19.42
CA ASP A 3 -30.55 -9.63 19.89
C ASP A 3 -29.63 -10.63 19.19
N THR A 4 -28.97 -10.18 18.14
CA THR A 4 -27.75 -10.81 17.66
C THR A 4 -26.63 -10.42 18.63
N PRO A 5 -25.98 -11.38 19.32
CA PRO A 5 -24.91 -11.05 20.25
C PRO A 5 -23.72 -10.43 19.49
N ASP A 6 -23.15 -9.39 20.10
CA ASP A 6 -21.89 -8.77 19.69
C ASP A 6 -20.77 -9.83 19.69
N PRO A 7 -20.04 -10.03 18.57
CA PRO A 7 -18.96 -11.01 18.47
C PRO A 7 -17.80 -10.77 19.46
N ALA A 8 -17.72 -9.60 20.11
CA ALA A 8 -16.72 -9.31 21.14
C ALA A 8 -16.95 -10.05 22.47
N ALA A 9 -18.09 -10.75 22.65
CA ALA A 9 -18.48 -11.35 23.93
C ALA A 9 -17.97 -12.78 24.21
N VAL A 10 -17.04 -13.35 23.43
CA VAL A 10 -16.76 -14.81 23.46
C VAL A 10 -15.44 -15.22 24.15
N SER A 11 -14.62 -14.27 24.65
CA SER A 11 -13.28 -14.58 25.20
C SER A 11 -13.13 -14.18 26.67
N SER A 12 -12.74 -15.14 27.52
CA SER A 12 -12.47 -14.88 28.94
C SER A 12 -11.26 -13.94 29.12
N PRO A 13 -11.18 -13.16 30.22
CA PRO A 13 -10.01 -12.32 30.48
C PRO A 13 -8.68 -13.07 30.43
N ALA A 14 -8.68 -14.34 30.86
CA ALA A 14 -7.51 -15.22 30.79
C ALA A 14 -7.08 -15.51 29.34
N VAL A 15 -8.03 -15.76 28.42
CA VAL A 15 -7.74 -15.96 27.00
C VAL A 15 -7.18 -14.69 26.37
N LYS A 16 -7.76 -13.52 26.67
CA LYS A 16 -7.24 -12.23 26.18
C LYS A 16 -5.80 -11.98 26.63
N ALA A 17 -5.50 -12.24 27.91
CA ALA A 17 -4.15 -12.10 28.44
C ALA A 17 -3.15 -13.08 27.78
N ALA A 18 -3.57 -14.33 27.57
CA ALA A 18 -2.74 -15.33 26.88
C ALA A 18 -2.39 -14.90 25.44
N VAL A 19 -3.39 -14.46 24.67
CA VAL A 19 -3.19 -13.99 23.28
C VAL A 19 -2.22 -12.79 23.22
N LEU A 20 -2.37 -11.82 24.12
CA LEU A 20 -1.44 -10.68 24.20
C LEU A 20 -0.02 -11.13 24.56
N SER A 21 0.11 -12.11 25.46
CA SER A 21 1.42 -12.67 25.83
C SER A 21 2.06 -13.44 24.68
N GLU A 22 1.27 -14.17 23.88
CA GLU A 22 1.74 -14.90 22.70
C GLU A 22 2.24 -13.96 21.59
N ALA A 23 1.72 -12.74 21.51
CA ALA A 23 2.17 -11.72 20.56
C ALA A 23 3.52 -11.08 20.94
N LEU A 24 3.95 -11.19 22.22
CA LEU A 24 5.13 -10.49 22.74
C LEU A 24 6.44 -10.79 21.98
N PRO A 25 6.75 -12.03 21.57
CA PRO A 25 7.96 -12.31 20.77
C PRO A 25 7.99 -11.54 19.44
N TYR A 26 6.84 -11.40 18.77
CA TYR A 26 6.71 -10.67 17.51
C TYR A 26 6.88 -9.17 17.73
N ILE A 27 6.25 -8.61 18.77
CA ILE A 27 6.42 -7.22 19.15
C ILE A 27 7.89 -6.92 19.41
N ARG A 28 8.58 -7.76 20.19
CA ARG A 28 10.02 -7.60 20.46
C ARG A 28 10.89 -7.68 19.20
N ARG A 29 10.55 -8.58 18.27
CA ARG A 29 11.27 -8.74 17.01
C ARG A 29 11.18 -7.50 16.13
N PHE A 30 10.02 -6.84 16.10
CA PHE A 30 9.75 -5.71 15.21
C PHE A 30 9.78 -4.35 15.89
N HIS A 31 10.06 -4.28 17.20
CA HIS A 31 10.15 -3.03 17.93
C HIS A 31 11.20 -2.08 17.30
N GLY A 32 10.81 -0.83 17.07
CA GLY A 32 11.63 0.21 16.43
C GLY A 32 11.75 0.06 14.91
N LYS A 33 11.20 -1.00 14.31
CA LYS A 33 11.29 -1.24 12.87
C LYS A 33 10.24 -0.45 12.09
N THR A 34 10.65 0.03 10.92
CA THR A 34 9.73 0.64 9.95
C THR A 34 8.99 -0.44 9.19
N ILE A 35 7.69 -0.24 9.04
CA ILE A 35 6.80 -1.08 8.24
C ILE A 35 6.08 -0.19 7.24
N VAL A 36 6.21 -0.47 5.94
CA VAL A 36 5.45 0.26 4.93
C VAL A 36 4.21 -0.53 4.57
N VAL A 37 3.05 0.13 4.57
CA VAL A 37 1.77 -0.50 4.27
C VAL A 37 1.14 0.21 3.09
N LYS A 38 1.03 -0.50 1.97
CA LYS A 38 0.25 -0.05 0.83
C LYS A 38 -1.22 -0.34 1.10
N TYR A 39 -1.98 0.70 1.41
CA TYR A 39 -3.42 0.68 1.57
C TYR A 39 -4.12 0.58 0.20
N GLY A 40 -4.83 -0.52 -0.03
CA GLY A 40 -5.47 -0.84 -1.30
C GLY A 40 -6.88 -0.27 -1.43
N GLY A 41 -7.08 0.74 -2.28
CA GLY A 41 -8.41 1.36 -2.49
C GLY A 41 -9.52 0.40 -2.91
N ASN A 42 -9.19 -0.70 -3.62
CA ASN A 42 -10.17 -1.73 -4.01
C ASN A 42 -10.47 -2.76 -2.92
N ALA A 43 -9.61 -2.87 -1.91
CA ALA A 43 -9.78 -3.80 -0.79
C ALA A 43 -10.55 -3.15 0.37
N MET A 44 -10.47 -1.83 0.47
CA MET A 44 -10.93 -1.05 1.61
C MET A 44 -12.14 -0.18 1.25
N THR A 45 -13.15 -0.81 0.64
CA THR A 45 -14.39 -0.16 0.21
C THR A 45 -15.45 -0.08 1.29
N GLU A 46 -15.35 -0.92 2.33
CA GLU A 46 -16.29 -0.96 3.45
C GLU A 46 -15.74 -0.21 4.65
N GLU A 47 -16.51 0.71 5.23
CA GLU A 47 -16.12 1.51 6.40
C GLU A 47 -15.58 0.66 7.56
N ARG A 48 -16.19 -0.51 7.81
CA ARG A 48 -15.75 -1.45 8.85
C ARG A 48 -14.29 -1.91 8.64
N LEU A 49 -13.88 -2.17 7.40
CA LEU A 49 -12.50 -2.57 7.08
C LEU A 49 -11.55 -1.39 7.22
N GLN A 50 -11.97 -0.19 6.84
CA GLN A 50 -11.17 1.02 6.99
C GLN A 50 -10.91 1.35 8.47
N ARG A 51 -11.94 1.22 9.33
CA ARG A 51 -11.81 1.35 10.80
C ARG A 51 -10.91 0.26 11.39
N SER A 52 -11.07 -0.99 10.95
CA SER A 52 -10.17 -2.09 11.37
C SER A 52 -8.71 -1.78 11.03
N PHE A 53 -8.45 -1.27 9.83
CA PHE A 53 -7.11 -0.86 9.41
C PHE A 53 -6.55 0.26 10.29
N ALA A 54 -7.35 1.30 10.57
CA ALA A 54 -6.93 2.39 11.45
C ALA A 54 -6.55 1.88 12.86
N HIS A 55 -7.37 0.99 13.44
CA HIS A 55 -7.06 0.36 14.72
C HIS A 55 -5.75 -0.44 14.67
N ASP A 56 -5.54 -1.23 13.62
CA ASP A 56 -4.31 -2.02 13.45
C ASP A 56 -3.07 -1.12 13.39
N VAL A 57 -3.10 -0.07 12.57
CA VAL A 57 -1.98 0.85 12.39
C VAL A 57 -1.66 1.56 13.70
N VAL A 58 -2.67 2.01 14.44
CA VAL A 58 -2.45 2.64 15.75
C VAL A 58 -1.91 1.65 16.76
N LEU A 59 -2.42 0.41 16.80
CA LEU A 59 -1.90 -0.62 17.70
C LEU A 59 -0.42 -0.90 17.41
N LEU A 60 -0.05 -1.07 16.13
CA LEU A 60 1.34 -1.29 15.72
C LEU A 60 2.25 -0.13 16.18
N LYS A 61 1.78 1.11 16.06
CA LYS A 61 2.51 2.28 16.55
C LYS A 61 2.67 2.27 18.08
N LEU A 62 1.61 1.97 18.82
CA LEU A 62 1.62 1.93 20.28
C LEU A 62 2.52 0.84 20.85
N VAL A 63 2.66 -0.29 20.17
CA VAL A 63 3.57 -1.38 20.59
C VAL A 63 5.01 -1.20 20.08
N GLY A 64 5.31 -0.06 19.46
CA GLY A 64 6.67 0.39 19.16
C GLY A 64 7.14 0.17 17.71
N LEU A 65 6.27 -0.24 16.79
CA LEU A 65 6.60 -0.25 15.35
C LEU A 65 6.39 1.14 14.74
N ASN A 66 7.00 1.38 13.58
CA ASN A 66 6.87 2.65 12.87
C ASN A 66 6.15 2.44 11.52
N PRO A 67 4.81 2.34 11.51
CA PRO A 67 4.06 2.19 10.27
C PRO A 67 4.10 3.47 9.43
N VAL A 68 4.29 3.30 8.12
CA VAL A 68 4.16 4.34 7.09
C VAL A 68 3.12 3.85 6.10
N VAL A 69 2.05 4.61 5.89
CA VAL A 69 0.95 4.23 5.02
C VAL A 69 1.14 4.90 3.66
N VAL A 70 1.07 4.13 2.58
CA VAL A 70 0.96 4.65 1.21
C VAL A 70 -0.39 4.21 0.66
N HIS A 71 -1.21 5.13 0.16
CA HIS A 71 -2.55 4.77 -0.29
C HIS A 71 -2.73 4.85 -1.80
N GLY A 72 -3.71 4.13 -2.34
CA GLY A 72 -4.27 4.38 -3.67
C GLY A 72 -5.60 5.14 -3.57
N GLY A 73 -6.29 5.27 -4.70
CA GLY A 73 -7.63 5.87 -4.74
C GLY A 73 -8.32 5.72 -6.08
N GLY A 74 -8.04 4.62 -6.80
CA GLY A 74 -8.54 4.37 -8.16
C GLY A 74 -10.06 4.57 -8.29
N PRO A 75 -10.88 3.87 -7.48
CA PRO A 75 -12.35 4.01 -7.51
C PRO A 75 -12.83 5.43 -7.23
N GLN A 76 -12.18 6.15 -6.30
CA GLN A 76 -12.55 7.51 -5.93
C GLN A 76 -12.22 8.50 -7.06
N ILE A 77 -11.10 8.30 -7.77
CA ILE A 77 -10.75 9.08 -8.96
C ILE A 77 -11.78 8.82 -10.06
N ASP A 78 -12.17 7.56 -10.30
CA ASP A 78 -13.16 7.22 -11.32
C ASP A 78 -14.54 7.82 -11.03
N ASP A 79 -14.94 7.89 -9.76
CA ASP A 79 -16.16 8.58 -9.34
C ASP A 79 -16.08 10.09 -9.57
N ALA A 80 -14.98 10.73 -9.16
CA ALA A 80 -14.78 12.17 -9.35
C ALA A 80 -14.74 12.57 -10.83
N LEU A 81 -14.05 11.80 -11.68
CA LEU A 81 -14.03 12.01 -13.13
C LEU A 81 -15.45 11.93 -13.72
N ARG A 82 -16.24 10.94 -13.31
CA ARG A 82 -17.62 10.76 -13.79
C ARG A 82 -18.51 11.93 -13.40
N ARG A 83 -18.33 12.50 -12.19
CA ARG A 83 -19.07 13.67 -11.72
C ARG A 83 -18.80 14.92 -12.55
N ILE A 84 -17.63 15.05 -13.16
CA ILE A 84 -17.28 16.14 -14.09
C ILE A 84 -17.53 15.77 -15.56
N GLY A 85 -18.16 14.62 -15.83
CA GLY A 85 -18.49 14.18 -17.19
C GLY A 85 -17.34 13.54 -17.97
N LYS A 86 -16.25 13.17 -17.29
CA LYS A 86 -15.07 12.53 -17.87
C LYS A 86 -15.04 11.04 -17.57
N GLN A 87 -14.49 10.25 -18.49
CA GLN A 87 -14.22 8.83 -18.27
C GLN A 87 -12.73 8.58 -18.14
N GLY A 88 -12.34 7.75 -17.17
CA GLY A 88 -10.97 7.31 -17.01
C GLY A 88 -10.58 6.31 -18.09
N THR A 89 -9.40 6.51 -18.70
CA THR A 89 -8.81 5.57 -19.67
C THR A 89 -7.58 4.92 -19.06
N PHE A 90 -7.37 3.64 -19.35
CA PHE A 90 -6.21 2.89 -18.87
C PHE A 90 -5.44 2.28 -20.05
N ILE A 91 -4.12 2.39 -20.01
CA ILE A 91 -3.19 1.73 -20.93
C ILE A 91 -2.23 0.89 -20.11
N GLN A 92 -2.21 -0.43 -20.37
CA GLN A 92 -1.35 -1.39 -19.68
C GLN A 92 -1.40 -1.29 -18.14
N GLY A 93 -2.59 -1.04 -17.58
CA GLY A 93 -2.79 -0.91 -16.12
C GLY A 93 -2.46 0.46 -15.53
N MET A 94 -1.98 1.40 -16.33
CA MET A 94 -1.72 2.79 -15.92
C MET A 94 -2.85 3.70 -16.39
N ARG A 95 -3.29 4.62 -15.53
CA ARG A 95 -4.30 5.62 -15.88
C ARG A 95 -3.68 6.65 -16.82
N VAL A 96 -4.24 6.79 -18.02
CA VAL A 96 -3.90 7.91 -18.91
C VAL A 96 -4.34 9.19 -18.21
N THR A 97 -3.40 10.09 -18.01
CA THR A 97 -3.59 11.25 -17.14
C THR A 97 -3.27 12.51 -17.93
N ASP A 98 -4.26 13.15 -18.55
CA ASP A 98 -4.07 14.50 -19.11
C ASP A 98 -4.11 15.58 -18.01
N ALA A 99 -3.97 16.86 -18.36
CA ALA A 99 -3.86 17.95 -17.39
C ALA A 99 -5.08 18.03 -16.45
N GLU A 100 -6.28 18.00 -17.03
CA GLU A 100 -7.54 18.00 -16.27
C GLU A 100 -7.68 16.74 -15.39
N THR A 101 -7.26 15.57 -15.91
CA THR A 101 -7.25 14.33 -15.11
C THR A 101 -6.26 14.44 -13.96
N MET A 102 -5.11 15.08 -14.15
CA MET A 102 -4.11 15.29 -13.10
C MET A 102 -4.66 16.16 -11.97
N GLU A 103 -5.38 17.24 -12.28
CA GLU A 103 -6.05 18.07 -11.26
C GLU A 103 -7.03 17.25 -10.41
N VAL A 104 -7.82 16.38 -11.04
CA VAL A 104 -8.73 15.47 -10.32
C VAL A 104 -7.95 14.46 -9.48
N VAL A 105 -6.86 13.91 -9.99
CA VAL A 105 -5.99 12.98 -9.24
C VAL A 105 -5.43 13.66 -7.99
N GLU A 106 -4.92 14.89 -8.11
CA GLU A 106 -4.39 15.65 -6.97
C GLU A 106 -5.45 15.93 -5.92
N TRP A 107 -6.61 16.43 -6.35
CA TRP A 107 -7.74 16.69 -5.48
C TRP A 107 -8.18 15.43 -4.74
N VAL A 108 -8.43 14.34 -5.46
CA VAL A 108 -8.98 13.12 -4.87
C VAL A 108 -7.97 12.44 -3.95
N LEU A 109 -6.73 12.26 -4.40
CA LEU A 109 -5.75 11.53 -3.60
C LEU A 109 -5.27 12.34 -2.39
N GLY A 110 -4.84 13.59 -2.59
CA GLY A 110 -4.30 14.42 -1.52
C GLY A 110 -5.36 15.12 -0.67
N GLY A 111 -6.43 15.61 -1.31
CA GLY A 111 -7.46 16.42 -0.65
C GLY A 111 -8.60 15.62 -0.02
N GLN A 112 -8.88 14.41 -0.50
CA GLN A 112 -9.99 13.59 0.00
C GLN A 112 -9.49 12.29 0.64
N VAL A 113 -9.00 11.33 -0.16
CA VAL A 113 -8.70 9.97 0.33
C VAL A 113 -7.64 9.98 1.43
N GLN A 114 -6.57 10.77 1.26
CA GLN A 114 -5.56 10.92 2.30
C GLN A 114 -6.16 11.46 3.60
N GLN A 115 -6.99 12.51 3.51
CA GLN A 115 -7.57 13.15 4.69
C GLN A 115 -8.55 12.23 5.41
N ASP A 116 -9.32 11.43 4.67
CA ASP A 116 -10.19 10.42 5.24
C ASP A 116 -9.39 9.38 6.05
N ILE A 117 -8.27 8.89 5.50
CA ILE A 117 -7.38 7.93 6.20
C ILE A 117 -6.75 8.58 7.44
N VAL A 118 -6.26 9.81 7.32
CA VAL A 118 -5.69 10.57 8.44
C VAL A 118 -6.72 10.72 9.55
N MET A 119 -7.96 11.10 9.22
CA MET A 119 -9.01 11.27 10.22
C MET A 119 -9.34 9.94 10.90
N MET A 120 -9.50 8.85 10.15
CA MET A 120 -9.78 7.53 10.74
C MET A 120 -8.70 7.07 11.72
N ILE A 121 -7.43 7.32 11.42
CA ILE A 121 -6.31 7.02 12.34
C ILE A 121 -6.39 7.90 13.59
N ASN A 122 -6.69 9.19 13.43
CA ASN A 122 -6.79 10.13 14.55
C ASN A 122 -8.00 9.82 15.46
N GLU A 123 -9.14 9.41 14.90
CA GLU A 123 -10.35 9.03 15.66
C GLU A 123 -10.10 7.92 16.66
N VAL A 124 -9.19 7.00 16.36
CA VAL A 124 -8.85 5.86 17.23
C VAL A 124 -7.62 6.13 18.11
N GLY A 125 -7.20 7.39 18.23
CA GLY A 125 -6.13 7.84 19.12
C GLY A 125 -4.73 7.84 18.52
N GLY A 126 -4.61 7.63 17.20
CA GLY A 126 -3.36 7.82 16.47
C GLY A 126 -3.00 9.29 16.25
N LYS A 127 -1.82 9.51 15.67
CA LYS A 127 -1.36 10.82 15.22
C LYS A 127 -0.92 10.71 13.76
N ALA A 128 -1.84 10.86 12.82
CA ALA A 128 -1.53 10.78 11.40
C ALA A 128 -1.24 12.15 10.78
N VAL A 129 -0.32 12.17 9.82
CA VAL A 129 -0.01 13.34 8.99
C VAL A 129 -0.05 12.94 7.52
N GLY A 130 -0.86 13.65 6.73
CA GLY A 130 -0.94 13.46 5.29
C GLY A 130 0.21 14.15 4.57
N LEU A 131 0.84 13.44 3.62
CA LEU A 131 1.91 13.96 2.77
C LEU A 131 1.70 13.55 1.31
N THR A 132 1.86 14.48 0.39
CA THR A 132 2.08 14.19 -1.03
C THR A 132 3.58 14.19 -1.32
N GLY A 133 4.00 13.84 -2.54
CA GLY A 133 5.40 13.96 -2.93
C GLY A 133 5.91 15.39 -3.00
N LYS A 134 5.04 16.40 -3.04
CA LYS A 134 5.41 17.82 -3.03
C LYS A 134 5.89 18.26 -1.63
N ASP A 135 5.36 17.65 -0.59
CA ASP A 135 5.59 18.07 0.79
C ASP A 135 7.02 17.72 1.24
N GLY A 136 7.80 18.75 1.58
CA GLY A 136 9.22 18.58 1.93
C GLY A 136 10.09 18.04 0.77
N GLY A 137 9.59 18.08 -0.47
CA GLY A 137 10.30 17.52 -1.62
C GLY A 137 10.36 15.99 -1.64
N LEU A 138 9.43 15.30 -0.97
CA LEU A 138 9.43 13.87 -0.69
C LEU A 138 9.57 12.95 -1.91
N ILE A 139 8.89 13.20 -3.03
CA ILE A 139 8.94 12.32 -4.22
C ILE A 139 9.19 13.13 -5.48
N GLN A 140 10.42 13.06 -6.00
CA GLN A 140 10.73 13.57 -7.33
C GLN A 140 10.40 12.53 -8.39
N ALA A 141 9.88 13.00 -9.52
CA ALA A 141 9.48 12.17 -10.62
C ALA A 141 9.83 12.81 -11.96
N GLN A 142 9.95 11.96 -12.97
CA GLN A 142 10.04 12.38 -14.37
C GLN A 142 8.92 11.74 -15.18
N LYS A 143 8.57 12.34 -16.31
CA LYS A 143 7.53 11.80 -17.18
C LYS A 143 7.85 10.37 -17.60
N LYS A 144 6.87 9.48 -17.43
CA LYS A 144 6.93 8.10 -17.86
C LYS A 144 6.44 7.97 -19.30
N LEU A 145 7.28 7.40 -20.15
CA LEU A 145 6.88 6.91 -21.46
C LEU A 145 6.71 5.39 -21.38
N MET A 146 5.56 4.89 -21.81
CA MET A 146 5.25 3.46 -21.75
C MET A 146 5.84 2.73 -22.95
N ALA A 147 6.39 1.54 -22.73
CA ALA A 147 6.83 0.69 -23.82
C ALA A 147 5.63 0.29 -24.70
N ASN A 148 5.79 0.48 -26.01
CA ASN A 148 4.83 0.03 -27.00
C ASN A 148 5.18 -1.41 -27.41
N LYS A 149 4.26 -2.34 -27.15
CA LYS A 149 4.47 -3.77 -27.43
C LYS A 149 4.47 -4.08 -28.92
N ASP A 150 3.81 -3.24 -29.72
CA ASP A 150 3.64 -3.44 -31.16
C ASP A 150 4.71 -2.67 -31.96
N ASN A 151 5.19 -1.54 -31.44
CA ASN A 151 6.23 -0.72 -32.08
C ASN A 151 7.26 -0.20 -31.05
N PRO A 152 8.33 -0.96 -30.75
CA PRO A 152 9.32 -0.59 -29.72
C PRO A 152 9.99 0.77 -29.89
N ASP A 153 10.08 1.28 -31.13
CA ASP A 153 10.70 2.57 -31.44
C ASP A 153 9.78 3.76 -31.18
N GLU A 154 8.50 3.52 -30.87
CA GLU A 154 7.48 4.55 -30.67
C GLU A 154 6.81 4.40 -29.29
N PRO A 155 7.44 4.89 -28.21
CA PRO A 155 6.90 4.77 -26.88
C PRO A 155 5.62 5.59 -26.71
N ILE A 156 4.69 5.08 -25.89
CA ILE A 156 3.36 5.66 -25.70
C ILE A 156 3.43 6.74 -24.62
N ASP A 157 3.04 7.95 -24.98
CA ASP A 157 2.79 9.03 -24.02
C ASP A 157 1.42 8.84 -23.36
N ILE A 158 1.42 8.65 -22.05
CA ILE A 158 0.21 8.50 -21.23
C ILE A 158 -0.09 9.74 -20.37
N GLY A 159 0.56 10.87 -20.69
CA GLY A 159 0.35 12.18 -20.07
C GLY A 159 1.19 12.39 -18.81
N PHE A 160 0.59 12.98 -17.78
CA PHE A 160 1.17 13.32 -16.47
C PHE A 160 1.30 12.09 -15.56
N VAL A 161 1.90 11.01 -16.09
CA VAL A 161 2.28 9.83 -15.32
C VAL A 161 3.79 9.83 -15.13
N GLY A 162 4.25 9.50 -13.93
CA GLY A 162 5.65 9.65 -13.56
C GLY A 162 6.34 8.35 -13.16
N ASP A 163 7.64 8.29 -13.43
CA ASP A 163 8.58 7.37 -12.79
C ASP A 163 9.33 8.11 -11.68
N ILE A 164 9.51 7.46 -10.53
CA ILE A 164 10.21 8.04 -9.39
C ILE A 164 11.70 8.14 -9.72
N THR A 165 12.28 9.33 -9.57
CA THR A 165 13.71 9.57 -9.72
C THR A 165 14.42 9.59 -8.37
N LEU A 166 13.79 10.20 -7.35
CA LEU A 166 14.32 10.32 -6.00
C LEU A 166 13.19 10.30 -4.97
N VAL A 167 13.45 9.70 -3.81
CA VAL A 167 12.62 9.84 -2.60
C VAL A 167 13.50 10.42 -1.50
N GLU A 168 13.10 11.58 -0.95
CA GLU A 168 13.77 12.24 0.17
C GLU A 168 13.03 11.94 1.48
N PRO A 169 13.54 11.02 2.33
CA PRO A 169 12.79 10.54 3.50
C PRO A 169 12.85 11.49 4.71
N ALA A 170 13.57 12.61 4.66
CA ALA A 170 13.78 13.48 5.82
C ALA A 170 12.49 13.86 6.55
N VAL A 171 11.45 14.27 5.81
CA VAL A 171 10.14 14.64 6.40
C VAL A 171 9.46 13.44 7.06
N VAL A 172 9.55 12.25 6.44
CA VAL A 172 8.97 11.01 6.98
C VAL A 172 9.68 10.59 8.26
N LYS A 173 11.01 10.65 8.29
CA LYS A 173 11.83 10.33 9.48
C LYS A 173 11.54 11.28 10.64
N ALA A 174 11.47 12.59 10.37
CA ALA A 174 11.14 13.58 11.39
C ALA A 174 9.77 13.32 12.03
N LEU A 175 8.77 12.90 11.24
CA LEU A 175 7.46 12.51 11.75
C LEU A 175 7.53 11.23 12.60
N GLN A 176 8.29 10.22 12.16
CA GLN A 176 8.44 8.98 12.91
C GLN A 176 9.05 9.20 14.30
N ASP A 177 10.04 10.10 14.40
CA ASP A 177 10.72 10.44 15.65
C ASP A 177 9.77 11.00 16.72
N ASP A 178 8.77 11.81 16.31
CA ASP A 178 7.74 12.37 17.21
C ASP A 178 6.44 11.54 17.24
N GLN A 179 6.54 10.25 16.94
CA GLN A 179 5.45 9.27 17.02
C GLN A 179 4.27 9.50 16.06
N PHE A 180 4.44 10.29 15.00
CA PHE A 180 3.42 10.41 13.96
C PHE A 180 3.42 9.20 13.01
N ILE A 181 2.29 9.01 12.34
CA ILE A 181 2.03 8.00 11.31
C ILE A 181 1.91 8.73 9.97
N PRO A 182 2.94 8.68 9.10
CA PRO A 182 2.88 9.31 7.79
C PRO A 182 1.88 8.57 6.88
N VAL A 183 1.00 9.33 6.20
CA VAL A 183 0.04 8.83 5.22
C VAL A 183 0.32 9.50 3.88
N ILE A 184 0.86 8.73 2.93
CA ILE A 184 1.49 9.25 1.72
C ILE A 184 0.59 9.02 0.50
N SER A 185 0.28 10.10 -0.22
CA SER A 185 -0.37 10.04 -1.53
C SER A 185 0.67 9.87 -2.65
N PRO A 186 0.38 9.04 -3.67
CA PRO A 186 1.34 8.68 -4.70
C PRO A 186 1.39 9.72 -5.84
N ILE A 187 1.64 10.97 -5.47
CA ILE A 187 1.80 12.11 -6.39
C ILE A 187 3.24 12.58 -6.26
N GLY A 188 4.00 12.64 -7.35
CA GLY A 188 5.35 13.21 -7.38
C GLY A 188 5.40 14.58 -8.06
N TYR A 189 6.56 15.22 -8.04
CA TYR A 189 6.82 16.46 -8.76
C TYR A 189 8.07 16.36 -9.64
N GLY A 190 8.04 17.01 -10.80
CA GLY A 190 9.20 17.18 -11.69
C GLY A 190 10.09 18.34 -11.27
N GLU A 191 11.28 18.42 -11.85
CA GLU A 191 12.21 19.54 -11.64
C GLU A 191 11.61 20.90 -12.03
N ASP A 192 10.65 20.90 -12.95
CA ASP A 192 9.86 22.04 -13.41
C ASP A 192 8.64 22.34 -12.53
N GLY A 193 8.42 21.57 -11.46
CA GLY A 193 7.25 21.65 -10.58
C GLY A 193 6.00 20.93 -11.11
N THR A 194 6.08 20.26 -12.27
CA THR A 194 4.95 19.51 -12.84
C THR A 194 4.57 18.35 -11.93
N ALA A 195 3.27 18.21 -11.63
CA ALA A 195 2.77 17.08 -10.84
C ALA A 195 2.65 15.82 -11.71
N TYR A 196 3.01 14.67 -11.14
CA TYR A 196 2.88 13.37 -11.80
C TYR A 196 2.09 12.39 -10.94
N ASN A 197 1.15 11.70 -11.57
CA ASN A 197 0.46 10.54 -11.01
C ASN A 197 1.39 9.32 -11.05
N ILE A 198 1.62 8.68 -9.90
CA ILE A 198 2.52 7.53 -9.78
C ILE A 198 1.73 6.34 -9.25
N ASN A 199 2.10 5.13 -9.67
CA ASN A 199 1.48 3.93 -9.12
C ASN A 199 1.78 3.81 -7.62
N ALA A 200 0.74 3.69 -6.79
CA ALA A 200 0.87 3.55 -5.33
C ALA A 200 1.70 2.33 -4.89
N ASP A 201 1.66 1.23 -5.65
CA ASP A 201 2.47 0.04 -5.39
C ASP A 201 3.97 0.34 -5.56
N VAL A 202 4.31 1.14 -6.58
CA VAL A 202 5.69 1.59 -6.85
C VAL A 202 6.16 2.56 -5.78
N VAL A 203 5.32 3.53 -5.38
CA VAL A 203 5.64 4.46 -4.29
C VAL A 203 5.86 3.71 -2.98
N ALA A 204 5.01 2.74 -2.65
CA ALA A 204 5.17 1.93 -1.44
C ALA A 204 6.45 1.09 -1.46
N GLY A 205 6.76 0.46 -2.60
CA GLY A 205 8.03 -0.25 -2.81
C GLY A 205 9.22 0.67 -2.57
N LYS A 206 9.28 1.81 -3.27
CA LYS A 206 10.41 2.73 -3.18
C LYS A 206 10.57 3.37 -1.80
N MET A 207 9.46 3.67 -1.14
CA MET A 207 9.47 4.16 0.25
C MET A 207 10.01 3.10 1.21
N ALA A 208 9.63 1.83 1.03
CA ALA A 208 10.13 0.72 1.84
C ALA A 208 11.64 0.53 1.68
N GLU A 209 12.15 0.60 0.44
CA GLU A 209 13.57 0.56 0.15
C GLU A 209 14.33 1.69 0.85
N VAL A 210 13.88 2.94 0.66
CA VAL A 210 14.60 4.14 1.14
C VAL A 210 14.56 4.26 2.66
N LEU A 211 13.50 3.77 3.30
CA LEU A 211 13.39 3.74 4.76
C LEU A 211 14.06 2.51 5.40
N GLY A 212 14.59 1.57 4.61
CA GLY A 212 15.13 0.30 5.13
C GLY A 212 14.07 -0.48 5.91
N ALA A 213 12.86 -0.56 5.35
CA ALA A 213 11.72 -1.15 6.03
C ALA A 213 11.94 -2.65 6.27
N GLU A 214 11.53 -3.12 7.45
CA GLU A 214 11.57 -4.53 7.81
C GLU A 214 10.50 -5.31 7.04
N LYS A 215 9.35 -4.67 6.79
CA LYS A 215 8.27 -5.26 5.98
C LYS A 215 7.64 -4.24 5.06
N LEU A 216 7.27 -4.69 3.87
CA LEU A 216 6.31 -4.04 2.99
C LEU A 216 5.04 -4.90 2.91
N LEU A 217 3.90 -4.37 3.33
CA LEU A 217 2.60 -5.05 3.23
C LEU A 217 1.79 -4.38 2.12
N MET A 218 1.42 -5.14 1.09
CA MET A 218 0.62 -4.67 -0.03
C MET A 218 -0.78 -5.22 0.06
N LEU A 219 -1.73 -4.38 0.47
CA LEU A 219 -3.11 -4.78 0.60
C LEU A 219 -3.80 -4.86 -0.77
N THR A 220 -4.47 -5.97 -1.01
CA THR A 220 -5.21 -6.26 -2.23
C THR A 220 -6.59 -6.84 -1.91
N ASN A 221 -7.45 -6.98 -2.91
CA ASN A 221 -8.79 -7.55 -2.78
C ASN A 221 -8.82 -9.05 -3.16
N THR A 222 -7.67 -9.72 -3.11
CA THR A 222 -7.50 -11.16 -3.33
C THR A 222 -6.82 -11.79 -2.11
N PRO A 223 -6.98 -13.10 -1.87
CA PRO A 223 -6.31 -13.81 -0.76
C PRO A 223 -4.78 -13.70 -0.75
N GLY A 224 -4.17 -13.31 -1.86
CA GLY A 224 -2.73 -13.29 -2.12
C GLY A 224 -2.49 -13.66 -3.59
N VAL A 225 -1.37 -14.36 -3.85
CA VAL A 225 -1.06 -14.95 -5.16
C VAL A 225 -1.62 -16.37 -5.20
N LEU A 226 -2.42 -16.66 -6.23
CA LEU A 226 -3.03 -17.97 -6.43
C LEU A 226 -2.31 -18.72 -7.54
N ASP A 227 -2.19 -20.04 -7.41
CA ASP A 227 -1.78 -20.91 -8.51
C ASP A 227 -2.93 -21.12 -9.52
N LYS A 228 -2.66 -21.86 -10.60
CA LYS A 228 -3.66 -22.20 -11.64
C LYS A 228 -4.85 -22.99 -11.11
N ALA A 229 -4.72 -23.65 -9.96
CA ALA A 229 -5.81 -24.37 -9.30
C ALA A 229 -6.60 -23.49 -8.32
N GLY A 230 -6.24 -22.21 -8.17
CA GLY A 230 -6.87 -21.26 -7.26
C GLY A 230 -6.39 -21.40 -5.81
N LYS A 231 -5.30 -22.12 -5.55
CA LYS A 231 -4.74 -22.30 -4.21
C LYS A 231 -3.75 -21.18 -3.88
N LEU A 232 -3.84 -20.66 -2.66
CA LEU A 232 -2.94 -19.63 -2.15
C LEU A 232 -1.49 -20.14 -2.03
N LEU A 233 -0.58 -19.46 -2.72
CA LEU A 233 0.86 -19.64 -2.60
C LEU A 233 1.33 -18.82 -1.39
N ARG A 234 1.78 -19.49 -0.32
CA ARG A 234 2.13 -18.82 0.95
C ARG A 234 3.50 -18.15 0.93
N SER A 235 4.45 -18.72 0.20
CA SER A 235 5.81 -18.19 0.08
C SER A 235 6.23 -18.30 -1.37
N LEU A 236 6.84 -17.24 -1.88
CA LEU A 236 7.38 -17.16 -3.23
C LEU A 236 8.80 -16.59 -3.20
N SER A 237 9.71 -17.27 -3.90
CA SER A 237 11.02 -16.71 -4.20
C SER A 237 10.97 -15.92 -5.50
N ALA A 238 11.99 -15.10 -5.75
CA ALA A 238 12.18 -14.42 -7.03
C ALA A 238 12.10 -15.38 -8.23
N GLN A 239 12.73 -16.55 -8.13
CA GLN A 239 12.74 -17.54 -9.21
C GLN A 239 11.35 -18.09 -9.49
N THR A 240 10.60 -18.48 -8.45
CA THR A 240 9.23 -19.00 -8.63
C THR A 240 8.31 -17.94 -9.23
N ILE A 241 8.50 -16.67 -8.89
CA ILE A 241 7.75 -15.56 -9.49
C ILE A 241 8.02 -15.47 -11.00
N ASP A 242 9.29 -15.55 -11.42
CA ASP A 242 9.66 -15.50 -12.84
C ASP A 242 9.05 -16.67 -13.63
N GLU A 243 9.03 -17.87 -13.04
CA GLU A 243 8.37 -19.05 -13.62
C GLU A 243 6.85 -18.86 -13.76
N LEU A 244 6.20 -18.31 -12.73
CA LEU A 244 4.76 -18.01 -12.72
C LEU A 244 4.37 -16.88 -13.67
N PHE A 245 5.31 -15.99 -14.00
CA PHE A 245 5.12 -15.01 -15.08
C PHE A 245 5.23 -15.67 -16.45
N ALA A 246 6.26 -16.49 -16.67
CA ALA A 246 6.49 -17.16 -17.94
C ALA A 246 5.35 -18.11 -18.32
N ASP A 247 4.74 -18.78 -17.34
CA ASP A 247 3.68 -19.76 -17.56
C ASP A 247 2.25 -19.16 -17.58
N GLY A 248 2.14 -17.84 -17.42
CA GLY A 248 0.90 -17.07 -17.48
C GLY A 248 0.01 -17.15 -16.24
N THR A 249 0.46 -17.75 -15.13
CA THR A 249 -0.32 -17.83 -13.88
C THR A 249 -0.57 -16.44 -13.29
N ILE A 250 0.46 -15.58 -13.26
CA ILE A 250 0.32 -14.19 -12.81
C ILE A 250 0.03 -13.31 -14.01
N SER A 251 -1.11 -12.61 -13.99
CA SER A 251 -1.54 -11.74 -15.07
C SER A 251 -2.29 -10.49 -14.58
N GLY A 252 -2.59 -9.57 -15.51
CA GLY A 252 -3.38 -8.36 -15.25
C GLY A 252 -2.76 -7.45 -14.19
N GLY A 253 -3.60 -6.92 -13.29
CA GLY A 253 -3.19 -5.99 -12.24
C GLY A 253 -2.30 -6.59 -11.15
N MET A 254 -2.16 -7.93 -11.10
CA MET A 254 -1.25 -8.58 -10.16
C MET A 254 0.21 -8.44 -10.62
N LEU A 255 0.47 -8.34 -11.92
CA LEU A 255 1.82 -8.25 -12.45
C LEU A 255 2.56 -6.99 -11.94
N PRO A 256 2.04 -5.75 -12.08
CA PRO A 256 2.72 -4.57 -11.55
C PRO A 256 2.95 -4.62 -10.03
N LYS A 257 2.03 -5.25 -9.30
CA LYS A 257 2.11 -5.40 -7.84
C LYS A 257 3.24 -6.35 -7.44
N ILE A 258 3.33 -7.51 -8.10
CA ILE A 258 4.37 -8.50 -7.84
C ILE A 258 5.73 -8.01 -8.32
N SER A 259 5.81 -7.30 -9.45
CA SER A 259 7.05 -6.66 -9.89
C SER A 259 7.54 -5.65 -8.84
N SER A 260 6.67 -4.75 -8.36
CA SER A 260 7.03 -3.78 -7.31
C SER A 260 7.45 -4.45 -6.00
N ALA A 261 6.78 -5.55 -5.62
CA ALA A 261 7.12 -6.33 -4.44
C ALA A 261 8.49 -7.01 -4.57
N LEU A 262 8.76 -7.58 -5.74
CA LEU A 262 10.01 -8.26 -6.03
C LEU A 262 11.18 -7.28 -6.07
N ASP A 263 11.00 -6.11 -6.67
CA ASP A 263 12.00 -5.05 -6.70
C ASP A 263 12.34 -4.58 -5.28
N ALA A 264 11.33 -4.31 -4.45
CA ALA A 264 11.53 -3.93 -3.06
C ALA A 264 12.29 -5.01 -2.27
N ALA A 265 11.95 -6.29 -2.44
CA ALA A 265 12.65 -7.40 -1.81
C ALA A 265 14.12 -7.51 -2.25
N LYS A 266 14.39 -7.33 -3.56
CA LYS A 266 15.76 -7.33 -4.12
C LYS A 266 16.58 -6.14 -3.64
N ASN A 267 15.94 -5.01 -3.36
CA ASN A 267 16.57 -3.76 -2.95
C ASN A 267 16.65 -3.57 -1.41
N GLY A 268 16.53 -4.66 -0.65
CA GLY A 268 16.87 -4.68 0.78
C GLY A 268 15.71 -4.61 1.76
N VAL A 269 14.46 -4.69 1.30
CA VAL A 269 13.30 -4.91 2.19
C VAL A 269 13.30 -6.38 2.61
N ASN A 270 13.35 -6.65 3.93
CA ASN A 270 13.57 -8.03 4.43
C ASN A 270 12.45 -9.01 4.04
N SER A 271 11.20 -8.55 3.99
CA SER A 271 10.06 -9.37 3.56
C SER A 271 8.97 -8.52 2.97
N VAL A 272 8.41 -8.95 1.85
CA VAL A 272 7.26 -8.28 1.22
C VAL A 272 6.06 -9.21 1.28
N HIS A 273 4.89 -8.69 1.60
CA HIS A 273 3.68 -9.48 1.83
C HIS A 273 2.54 -8.95 0.95
N ILE A 274 1.92 -9.82 0.17
CA ILE A 274 0.67 -9.53 -0.54
C ILE A 274 -0.49 -10.09 0.29
N VAL A 275 -1.33 -9.20 0.82
CA VAL A 275 -2.30 -9.53 1.86
C VAL A 275 -3.72 -9.15 1.44
N ASP A 276 -4.70 -9.99 1.78
CA ASP A 276 -6.12 -9.68 1.57
C ASP A 276 -6.59 -8.61 2.56
N GLY A 277 -6.76 -7.38 2.07
CA GLY A 277 -7.24 -6.26 2.86
C GLY A 277 -8.71 -6.39 3.29
N ARG A 278 -9.45 -7.38 2.79
CA ARG A 278 -10.84 -7.65 3.21
C ARG A 278 -10.91 -8.49 4.48
N VAL A 279 -9.79 -9.07 4.90
CA VAL A 279 -9.70 -9.78 6.18
C VAL A 279 -9.56 -8.74 7.30
N PRO A 280 -10.49 -8.70 8.28
CA PRO A 280 -10.35 -7.82 9.43
C PRO A 280 -9.08 -8.15 10.20
N HIS A 281 -8.41 -7.11 10.70
CA HIS A 281 -7.15 -7.22 11.41
C HIS A 281 -5.99 -7.86 10.61
N CYS A 282 -6.04 -7.78 9.26
CA CYS A 282 -5.04 -8.42 8.40
C CYS A 282 -3.60 -8.00 8.71
N LEU A 283 -3.35 -6.75 9.13
CA LEU A 283 -2.01 -6.31 9.47
C LEU A 283 -1.50 -7.00 10.74
N LEU A 284 -2.34 -7.11 11.76
CA LEU A 284 -1.97 -7.78 13.01
C LEU A 284 -1.76 -9.28 12.79
N LEU A 285 -2.62 -9.91 11.98
CA LEU A 285 -2.48 -11.32 11.62
C LEU A 285 -1.16 -11.56 10.87
N GLU A 286 -0.77 -10.68 9.95
CA GLU A 286 0.45 -10.84 9.17
C GLU A 286 1.74 -10.52 9.95
N ILE A 287 1.68 -9.58 10.90
CA ILE A 287 2.87 -9.09 11.62
C ILE A 287 3.07 -9.82 12.96
N LEU A 288 1.99 -10.15 13.66
CA LEU A 288 2.03 -10.65 15.04
C LEU A 288 1.66 -12.14 15.16
N THR A 289 1.63 -12.89 14.05
CA THR A 289 1.39 -14.33 14.05
C THR A 289 2.24 -15.06 13.01
N ASP A 290 2.47 -16.36 13.21
CA ASP A 290 3.21 -17.23 12.27
C ASP A 290 2.34 -17.74 11.10
N GLN A 291 1.00 -17.72 11.21
CA GLN A 291 0.17 -18.34 10.18
C GLN A 291 0.08 -17.52 8.90
N GLY A 292 0.17 -16.18 9.01
CA GLY A 292 -0.04 -15.25 7.91
C GLY A 292 -1.42 -15.40 7.24
N VAL A 293 -1.85 -14.36 6.54
CA VAL A 293 -3.12 -14.33 5.79
C VAL A 293 -2.91 -14.04 4.30
N GLY A 294 -1.65 -14.03 3.85
CA GLY A 294 -1.31 -13.72 2.47
C GLY A 294 -0.17 -14.56 1.88
N THR A 295 0.47 -13.96 0.88
CA THR A 295 1.66 -14.48 0.21
C THR A 295 2.87 -13.66 0.67
N MET A 296 3.87 -14.32 1.23
CA MET A 296 5.17 -13.73 1.51
C MET A 296 6.09 -13.89 0.29
N ILE A 297 6.81 -12.83 -0.05
CA ILE A 297 7.82 -12.79 -1.10
C ILE A 297 9.16 -12.49 -0.44
N SER A 298 10.13 -13.38 -0.66
CA SER A 298 11.52 -13.22 -0.23
C SER A 298 12.46 -13.11 -1.44
N SER A 299 13.55 -12.37 -1.27
CA SER A 299 14.63 -12.28 -2.26
C SER A 299 15.50 -13.55 -2.32
N HIS A 300 15.37 -14.43 -1.32
CA HIS A 300 16.09 -15.70 -1.16
C HIS A 300 15.13 -16.85 -0.91
#